data_AF-V9IM80-F1
#
_entry.id   AF-V9IM80-F1
#
_cell.length_a   1.000
_cell.length_b   1.000
_cell.length_c   1.000
_cell.angle_alpha   90.00
_cell.angle_beta   90.00
_cell.angle_gamma   90.00
#
_symmetry.space_group_name_H-M   'P 1'
#
loop_
_entity.id
_entity.type
_entity.pdbx_description
1 polymer ?
#
loop_
_entity_poly.entity_id
_entity_poly.type
_entity_poly.pdbx_seq_one_letter_code
_entity_poly.pdbx_strand_id
1 'polypeptide(L)'
;MLTFRLLANMFSHEKGEKLCLNCKDEILKLLSELESLTNKNNQVAISTYILNLTVALNKYNDTLGKIECLNAMFSLLPRLNESEAVFRTLVALGTLLSTTSNSEDRNNLIKAVRQSEVALNILYTISETTIPTDKLANCSKQIISLII
;
A
#
# COMPACT_ATOMS: atom_id res chain seq x y z
N MET A 1 -4.59 -10.34 13.69
CA MET A 1 -5.48 -10.61 12.53
C MET A 1 -6.86 -9.97 12.66
N LEU A 2 -7.70 -10.37 13.63
CA LEU A 2 -9.10 -9.88 13.69
C LEU A 2 -9.20 -8.36 13.87
N THR A 3 -8.31 -7.76 14.65
CA THR A 3 -8.22 -6.29 14.79
C THR A 3 -7.99 -5.61 13.45
N PHE A 4 -7.05 -6.07 12.62
CA PHE A 4 -6.83 -5.50 11.29
C PHE A 4 -8.01 -5.72 10.36
N ARG A 5 -8.73 -6.85 10.46
CA ARG A 5 -9.98 -7.05 9.70
C ARG A 5 -11.07 -6.08 10.12
N LEU A 6 -11.22 -5.86 11.42
CA LEU A 6 -12.14 -4.85 11.94
C LEU A 6 -11.79 -3.48 11.38
N LEU A 7 -10.53 -3.04 11.54
CA LEU A 7 -10.05 -1.74 11.03
C LEU A 7 -10.23 -1.61 9.52
N ALA A 8 -9.90 -2.63 8.74
CA ALA A 8 -10.12 -2.61 7.30
C ALA A 8 -11.61 -2.44 6.94
N ASN A 9 -12.51 -3.09 7.68
CA ASN A 9 -13.95 -2.97 7.47
C ASN A 9 -14.51 -1.63 7.94
N MET A 10 -13.86 -0.94 8.89
CA MET A 10 -14.30 0.38 9.36
C MET A 10 -14.37 1.42 8.23
N PHE A 11 -13.52 1.30 7.20
CA PHE A 11 -13.56 2.15 6.00
C PHE A 11 -14.87 2.05 5.20
N SER A 12 -15.68 1.01 5.41
CA SER A 12 -17.00 0.89 4.78
C SER A 12 -18.07 1.79 5.42
N HIS A 13 -17.75 2.42 6.55
CA HIS A 13 -18.64 3.30 7.29
C HIS A 13 -17.98 4.65 7.51
N GLU A 14 -18.68 5.76 7.22
CA GLU A 14 -18.09 7.12 7.31
C GLU A 14 -17.44 7.41 8.68
N LYS A 15 -18.11 7.04 9.78
CA LYS A 15 -17.55 7.23 11.14
C LYS A 15 -16.30 6.38 11.37
N GLY A 16 -16.26 5.17 10.80
CA GLY A 16 -15.12 4.28 10.91
C GLY A 16 -13.94 4.74 10.07
N GLU A 17 -14.18 5.19 8.84
CA GLU A 17 -13.17 5.81 7.98
C GLU A 17 -12.51 7.01 8.68
N LYS A 18 -13.30 7.92 9.26
CA LYS A 18 -12.78 9.07 10.03
C LYS A 18 -11.92 8.61 11.23
N LEU A 19 -12.36 7.59 11.96
CA LEU A 19 -11.58 7.04 13.07
C LEU A 19 -10.23 6.48 12.58
N CYS A 20 -10.23 5.71 11.49
CA CYS A 20 -9.00 5.17 10.91
C CYS A 20 -8.03 6.26 10.44
N LEU A 21 -8.54 7.35 9.84
CA LEU A 21 -7.71 8.50 9.45
C LEU A 21 -7.11 9.22 10.65
N ASN A 22 -7.88 9.38 11.74
CA ASN A 22 -7.41 10.05 12.95
C ASN A 22 -6.32 9.24 13.69
N CYS A 23 -6.39 7.91 13.63
CA CYS A 23 -5.42 7.02 14.30
C CYS A 23 -4.36 6.46 13.35
N LYS A 24 -4.29 6.95 12.09
CA LYS A 24 -3.45 6.33 11.06
C LYS A 24 -1.96 6.33 11.44
N ASP A 25 -1.46 7.41 12.02
CA ASP A 25 -0.04 7.59 12.33
C ASP A 25 0.42 6.54 13.37
N GLU A 26 -0.38 6.34 14.41
CA GLU A 26 -0.16 5.30 15.42
C GLU A 26 -0.18 3.90 14.79
N ILE A 27 -1.16 3.62 13.92
CA ILE A 27 -1.30 2.32 13.28
C ILE A 27 -0.12 2.05 12.33
N LEU A 28 0.28 3.02 11.50
CA LEU A 28 1.40 2.89 10.57
C LEU A 28 2.73 2.72 11.31
N LYS A 29 2.93 3.42 12.43
CA LYS A 29 4.08 3.22 13.31
C LYS A 29 4.10 1.80 13.86
N LEU A 30 3.00 1.34 14.45
CA LEU A 30 2.89 -0.02 14.99
C LEU A 30 3.17 -1.07 13.92
N LEU A 31 2.67 -0.90 12.69
CA LEU A 31 2.94 -1.82 11.58
C LEU A 31 4.43 -1.91 11.23
N SER A 32 5.14 -0.80 11.34
CA SER A 32 6.59 -0.73 11.09
C SER A 32 7.40 -1.40 12.19
N GLU A 33 6.90 -1.36 13.43
CA GLU A 33 7.52 -1.94 14.63
C GLU A 33 7.16 -3.42 14.86
N LEU A 34 6.14 -3.96 14.18
CA LEU A 34 5.82 -5.39 14.27
C LEU A 34 7.07 -6.20 13.90
N GLU A 35 7.52 -7.10 14.77
CA GLU A 35 8.66 -7.98 14.47
C GLU A 35 8.32 -9.00 13.37
N SER A 36 7.09 -9.51 13.40
CA SER A 36 6.58 -10.49 12.43
C SER A 36 5.19 -10.10 11.95
N LEU A 37 4.96 -10.24 10.64
CA LEU A 37 3.63 -10.04 10.05
C LEU A 37 2.70 -11.24 10.30
N THR A 38 3.15 -12.26 11.04
CA THR A 38 2.43 -13.48 11.42
C THR A 38 1.88 -14.25 10.20
N ASN A 39 0.91 -15.15 10.39
CA ASN A 39 0.39 -16.03 9.34
C ASN A 39 -0.26 -15.30 8.15
N LYS A 40 -0.48 -16.02 7.03
CA LYS A 40 -1.03 -15.49 5.78
C LYS A 40 -2.27 -14.60 5.95
N ASN A 41 -3.17 -14.95 6.87
CA ASN A 41 -4.42 -14.22 7.06
C ASN A 41 -4.18 -12.83 7.66
N ASN A 42 -3.15 -12.67 8.48
CA ASN A 42 -2.78 -11.39 9.04
C ASN A 42 -2.13 -10.48 7.99
N GLN A 43 -1.26 -11.02 7.15
CA GLN A 43 -0.67 -10.29 6.02
C GLN A 43 -1.76 -9.74 5.07
N VAL A 44 -2.75 -10.57 4.75
CA VAL A 44 -3.91 -10.14 3.94
C VAL A 44 -4.71 -9.06 4.67
N ALA A 45 -4.98 -9.20 5.97
CA ALA A 45 -5.72 -8.19 6.72
C ALA A 45 -4.99 -6.83 6.78
N ILE A 46 -3.68 -6.84 7.02
CA ILE A 46 -2.83 -5.64 7.07
C ILE A 46 -2.80 -4.95 5.70
N SER A 47 -2.49 -5.69 4.63
CA SER A 47 -2.46 -5.13 3.27
C SER A 47 -3.82 -4.58 2.83
N THR A 48 -4.93 -5.17 3.30
CA THR A 48 -6.27 -4.63 3.06
C THR A 48 -6.49 -3.30 3.78
N TYR A 49 -6.06 -3.19 5.04
CA TYR A 49 -6.10 -1.94 5.78
C TYR A 49 -5.30 -0.85 5.05
N ILE A 50 -4.07 -1.15 4.60
CA ILE A 50 -3.22 -0.22 3.84
C ILE A 50 -3.89 0.23 2.55
N LEU A 51 -4.47 -0.70 1.78
CA LEU A 51 -5.20 -0.37 0.56
C LEU A 51 -6.38 0.59 0.84
N ASN A 52 -7.20 0.28 1.84
CA ASN A 52 -8.35 1.12 2.18
C ASN A 52 -7.92 2.49 2.72
N LEU A 53 -6.83 2.54 3.49
CA LEU A 53 -6.24 3.79 3.97
C LEU A 53 -5.81 4.67 2.79
N THR A 54 -5.12 4.11 1.79
CA THR A 54 -4.74 4.86 0.58
C THR A 54 -5.95 5.46 -0.14
N VAL A 55 -7.04 4.70 -0.29
CA VAL A 55 -8.29 5.19 -0.90
C VAL A 55 -8.83 6.39 -0.10
N ALA A 56 -8.86 6.29 1.23
CA ALA A 56 -9.31 7.37 2.10
C ALA A 56 -8.38 8.60 2.01
N LEU A 57 -7.06 8.41 2.05
CA LEU A 57 -6.07 9.50 1.94
C LEU A 57 -6.21 10.27 0.63
N ASN A 58 -6.50 9.58 -0.48
CA ASN A 58 -6.78 10.22 -1.75
C ASN A 58 -8.12 10.97 -1.74
N LYS A 59 -9.17 10.39 -1.16
CA LYS A 59 -10.48 11.04 -1.00
C LYS A 59 -10.38 12.35 -0.22
N TYR A 60 -9.56 12.42 0.82
CA TYR A 60 -9.39 13.61 1.67
C TYR A 60 -8.20 14.49 1.30
N ASN A 61 -7.47 14.17 0.22
CA ASN A 61 -6.25 14.88 -0.20
C ASN A 61 -5.23 15.08 0.93
N ASP A 62 -5.04 14.07 1.78
CA ASP A 62 -4.08 14.13 2.90
C ASP A 62 -2.66 13.81 2.43
N THR A 63 -1.93 14.82 1.97
CA THR A 63 -0.59 14.66 1.38
C THR A 63 0.44 14.06 2.35
N LEU A 64 0.43 14.45 3.63
CA LEU A 64 1.36 13.89 4.61
C LEU A 64 1.07 12.43 4.88
N GLY A 65 -0.20 12.08 5.08
CA GLY A 65 -0.62 10.70 5.27
C GLY A 65 -0.28 9.80 4.08
N LYS A 66 -0.32 10.33 2.85
CA LYS A 66 0.11 9.61 1.64
C LYS A 66 1.59 9.24 1.70
N ILE A 67 2.46 10.16 2.14
CA ILE A 67 3.91 9.91 2.26
C ILE A 67 4.18 8.87 3.35
N GLU A 68 3.51 8.98 4.50
CA GLU A 68 3.67 8.02 5.59
C GLU A 68 3.16 6.62 5.20
N CYS A 69 2.03 6.55 4.51
CA CYS A 69 1.50 5.29 3.99
C CYS A 69 2.47 4.67 2.96
N LEU A 70 3.08 5.48 2.10
CA LEU A 70 4.10 5.02 1.15
C LEU A 70 5.33 4.43 1.86
N ASN A 71 5.83 5.12 2.89
CA ASN A 71 6.96 4.62 3.69
C ASN A 71 6.61 3.30 4.40
N ALA A 72 5.40 3.19 4.94
CA ALA A 72 4.93 1.94 5.53
C ALA A 72 4.85 0.81 4.49
N MET A 73 4.40 1.10 3.25
CA MET A 73 4.41 0.13 2.17
C MET A 73 5.83 -0.35 1.81
N PHE A 74 6.83 0.54 1.78
CA PHE A 74 8.23 0.14 1.54
C PHE A 74 8.79 -0.74 2.65
N SER A 75 8.41 -0.51 3.90
CA SER A 75 8.78 -1.37 5.03
C SER A 75 8.06 -2.73 4.97
N LEU A 76 6.79 -2.75 4.55
CA LEU A 76 5.96 -3.96 4.53
C LEU A 76 6.27 -4.88 3.35
N LEU A 77 6.39 -4.35 2.12
CA LEU A 77 6.53 -5.14 0.89
C LEU A 77 7.59 -6.26 0.96
N PRO A 78 8.82 -6.02 1.46
CA PRO A 78 9.87 -7.05 1.51
C PRO A 78 9.60 -8.16 2.51
N ARG A 79 8.65 -7.94 3.42
CA ARG A 79 8.30 -8.84 4.52
C ARG A 79 7.06 -9.68 4.21
N LEU A 80 6.38 -9.39 3.09
CA LEU A 80 5.18 -10.09 2.66
C LEU A 80 5.57 -11.31 1.82
N ASN A 81 5.11 -12.48 2.26
CA ASN A 81 5.31 -13.74 1.54
C ASN A 81 4.01 -14.30 0.97
N GLU A 82 2.85 -13.78 1.42
CA GLU A 82 1.57 -14.14 0.83
C GLU A 82 1.28 -13.29 -0.42
N SER A 83 1.16 -13.96 -1.56
CA SER A 83 0.81 -13.43 -2.88
C SER A 83 -0.36 -12.45 -2.87
N GLU A 84 -1.44 -12.78 -2.18
CA GLU A 84 -2.63 -11.91 -2.07
C GLU A 84 -2.33 -10.63 -1.29
N ALA A 85 -1.47 -10.71 -0.26
CA ALA A 85 -1.07 -9.54 0.51
C ALA A 85 -0.11 -8.65 -0.30
N VAL A 86 0.84 -9.23 -1.02
CA VAL A 86 1.70 -8.51 -1.97
C VAL A 86 0.84 -7.79 -3.00
N PHE A 87 -0.13 -8.48 -3.59
CA PHE A 87 -1.02 -7.92 -4.60
C PHE A 87 -1.79 -6.71 -4.07
N ARG A 88 -2.40 -6.82 -2.88
CA ARG A 88 -3.14 -5.70 -2.27
C ARG A 88 -2.24 -4.50 -1.97
N THR A 89 -1.02 -4.73 -1.53
CA THR A 89 -0.05 -3.64 -1.30
C THR A 89 0.39 -2.99 -2.62
N LEU A 90 0.58 -3.75 -3.69
CA LEU A 90 0.85 -3.20 -5.02
C LEU A 90 -0.33 -2.39 -5.56
N VAL A 91 -1.56 -2.89 -5.40
CA VAL A 91 -2.77 -2.13 -5.75
C VAL A 91 -2.85 -0.85 -4.92
N ALA A 92 -2.48 -0.87 -3.63
CA ALA A 92 -2.41 0.33 -2.79
C ALA A 92 -1.38 1.33 -3.35
N LEU A 93 -0.17 0.87 -3.69
CA LEU A 93 0.86 1.71 -4.29
C LEU A 93 0.37 2.33 -5.62
N GLY A 94 -0.16 1.53 -6.53
CA GLY A 94 -0.69 2.02 -7.80
C GLY A 94 -1.85 3.00 -7.61
N THR A 95 -2.76 2.74 -6.68
CA THR A 95 -3.87 3.64 -6.33
C THR A 95 -3.34 4.98 -5.82
N LEU A 96 -2.35 4.95 -4.93
CA LEU A 96 -1.73 6.16 -4.37
C LEU A 96 -1.14 7.05 -5.47
N LEU A 97 -0.42 6.45 -6.42
CA LEU A 97 0.22 7.17 -7.53
C LEU A 97 -0.77 7.65 -8.59
N SER A 98 -1.72 6.81 -8.98
CA SER A 98 -2.63 7.09 -10.10
C SER A 98 -3.78 8.04 -9.76
N THR A 99 -4.24 8.03 -8.50
CA THR A 99 -5.43 8.79 -8.08
C THR A 99 -5.12 10.02 -7.23
N THR A 100 -3.83 10.32 -7.00
CA THR A 100 -3.45 11.61 -6.42
C THR A 100 -3.72 12.74 -7.42
N SER A 101 -4.63 13.64 -7.04
CA SER A 101 -5.14 14.75 -7.85
C SER A 101 -4.11 15.86 -8.09
N ASN A 102 -3.35 16.22 -7.05
CA ASN A 102 -2.30 17.23 -7.13
C ASN A 102 -1.07 16.66 -7.87
N SER A 103 -0.67 17.30 -8.97
CA SER A 103 0.45 16.86 -9.80
C SER A 103 1.81 16.93 -9.10
N GLU A 104 2.02 17.92 -8.24
CA GLU A 104 3.26 18.07 -7.47
C GLU A 104 3.40 16.94 -6.44
N ASP A 105 2.34 16.70 -5.66
CA ASP A 105 2.29 15.60 -4.70
C ASP A 105 2.52 14.25 -5.37
N ARG A 106 1.85 14.03 -6.52
CA ARG A 106 2.03 12.82 -7.31
C ARG A 106 3.49 12.66 -7.76
N ASN A 107 4.11 13.72 -8.28
CA ASN A 107 5.50 13.68 -8.71
C ASN A 107 6.46 13.40 -7.54
N ASN A 108 6.16 13.93 -6.36
CA ASN A 108 6.94 13.65 -5.15
C ASN A 108 6.82 12.19 -4.72
N LEU A 109 5.61 11.61 -4.77
CA LEU A 109 5.40 10.19 -4.50
C LEU A 109 6.12 9.29 -5.53
N ILE A 110 6.06 9.64 -6.82
CA ILE A 110 6.80 8.92 -7.88
C ILE A 110 8.32 8.97 -7.62
N LYS A 111 8.86 10.14 -7.27
CA LYS A 111 10.28 10.29 -6.91
C LYS A 111 10.65 9.41 -5.72
N ALA A 112 9.82 9.36 -4.69
CA ALA A 112 10.06 8.50 -3.52
C ALA A 112 10.09 7.01 -3.90
N VAL A 113 9.19 6.55 -4.79
CA VAL A 113 9.24 5.17 -5.32
C VAL A 113 10.52 4.90 -6.09
N ARG A 114 10.95 5.84 -6.95
CA ARG A 114 12.20 5.72 -7.71
C ARG A 114 13.44 5.67 -6.82
N GLN A 115 13.39 6.24 -5.62
CA GLN A 115 14.50 6.24 -4.67
C GLN A 115 14.54 4.99 -3.80
N SER A 116 13.47 4.19 -3.77
CA SER A 116 13.40 2.94 -3.01
C SER A 116 13.89 1.77 -3.86
N GLU A 117 15.19 1.47 -3.79
CA GLU A 117 15.80 0.33 -4.50
C GLU A 117 15.07 -0.99 -4.22
N VAL A 118 14.67 -1.18 -2.96
CA VAL A 118 13.96 -2.38 -2.52
C VAL A 118 12.60 -2.51 -3.22
N ALA A 119 11.82 -1.43 -3.27
CA ALA A 119 10.51 -1.45 -3.94
C ALA A 119 10.67 -1.67 -5.45
N LEU A 120 11.66 -1.03 -6.08
CA LEU A 120 11.95 -1.21 -7.50
C LEU A 120 12.35 -2.65 -7.82
N ASN A 121 13.26 -3.24 -7.04
CA ASN A 121 13.69 -4.62 -7.24
C ASN A 121 12.52 -5.60 -7.14
N ILE A 122 11.62 -5.41 -6.18
CA ILE A 122 10.40 -6.22 -6.03
C ILE A 122 9.48 -6.04 -7.24
N LEU A 123 9.24 -4.80 -7.68
CA LEU A 123 8.40 -4.50 -8.85
C LEU A 123 8.94 -5.18 -10.12
N TYR A 124 10.24 -5.03 -10.40
CA TYR A 124 10.87 -5.62 -11.57
C TYR A 124 10.85 -7.15 -11.50
N THR A 125 11.25 -7.74 -10.37
CA THR A 125 11.25 -9.20 -10.18
C THR A 125 9.86 -9.80 -10.41
N ILE A 126 8.81 -9.18 -9.86
CA ILE A 126 7.43 -9.65 -10.05
C ILE A 126 6.98 -9.48 -11.52
N SER A 127 7.39 -8.39 -12.17
CA SER A 127 6.99 -8.07 -13.54
C SER A 127 7.56 -9.03 -14.60
N GLU A 128 8.69 -9.67 -14.33
CA GLU A 128 9.36 -10.61 -15.25
C GLU A 128 8.59 -11.93 -15.44
N THR A 129 7.59 -12.20 -14.59
CA THR A 129 6.74 -13.39 -14.72
C THR A 129 6.05 -13.41 -16.08
N THR A 130 6.23 -14.52 -16.81
CA THR A 130 5.74 -14.71 -18.19
C THR A 130 4.29 -15.19 -18.26
N ILE A 131 3.65 -15.46 -17.12
CA ILE A 131 2.26 -15.91 -17.04
C ILE A 131 1.34 -14.70 -17.31
N PRO A 132 0.63 -14.65 -18.45
CA PRO A 132 -0.12 -13.44 -18.86
C PRO A 132 -1.30 -13.11 -17.94
N THR A 133 -1.86 -14.13 -17.27
CA THR A 133 -2.98 -13.99 -16.34
C THR A 133 -2.54 -13.69 -14.91
N ASP A 134 -1.24 -13.51 -14.68
CA ASP A 134 -0.74 -13.19 -13.35
C ASP A 134 -1.04 -11.74 -13.00
N LYS A 135 -1.98 -11.57 -12.07
CA LYS A 135 -2.40 -10.26 -11.56
C LYS A 135 -1.26 -9.48 -10.90
N LEU A 136 -0.30 -10.15 -10.27
CA LEU A 136 0.86 -9.51 -9.65
C LEU A 136 1.76 -8.92 -10.73
N ALA A 137 2.11 -9.72 -11.74
CA ALA A 137 2.95 -9.28 -12.85
C ALA A 137 2.33 -8.10 -13.60
N ASN A 138 1.02 -8.18 -13.90
CA ASN A 138 0.29 -7.13 -14.58
C ASN A 138 0.20 -5.85 -13.75
N CYS A 139 -0.05 -5.96 -12.45
CA CYS A 139 -0.08 -4.80 -11.55
C CYS A 139 1.29 -4.13 -11.45
N SER A 140 2.38 -4.90 -11.28
CA SER A 140 3.74 -4.38 -11.25
C SER A 140 4.12 -3.65 -12.55
N LYS A 141 3.78 -4.20 -13.73
CA LYS A 141 4.02 -3.54 -15.03
C LYS A 141 3.30 -2.19 -15.13
N GLN A 142 2.05 -2.12 -14.67
CA GLN A 142 1.29 -0.87 -14.65
C GLN A 142 1.92 0.16 -13.70
N ILE A 143 2.36 -0.25 -12.52
CA ILE A 143 3.07 0.64 -11.57
C ILE A 143 4.38 1.14 -12.18
N ILE A 144 5.16 0.25 -12.80
CA ILE A 144 6.40 0.62 -13.51
C ILE A 144 6.12 1.67 -14.58
N SER A 145 5.04 1.52 -15.36
CA SER A 145 4.67 2.51 -16.38
C SER A 145 4.27 3.88 -15.82
N LEU A 146 3.81 3.95 -14.56
CA LEU A 146 3.51 5.22 -13.89
C LEU A 146 4.77 5.94 -13.39
N ILE A 147 5.86 5.20 -13.18
CA ILE A 147 7.10 5.72 -12.60
C ILE A 147 8.24 5.79 -13.61
N ILE A 148 8.01 5.60 -14.91
CA ILE A 148 8.98 5.88 -15.98
C ILE A 148 8.61 7.23 -16.61
#